data_AF-A0A194XHE8-F1
#
_entry.id   AF-A0A194XHE8-F1
#
_cell.length_a   1.000
_cell.length_b   1.000
_cell.length_c   1.000
_cell.angle_alpha   90.00
_cell.angle_beta   90.00
_cell.angle_gamma   90.00
#
_symmetry.space_group_name_H-M   'P 1'
#
loop_
_entity.id
_entity.type
_entity.pdbx_description
1 polymer ?
#
loop_
_entity_poly.entity_id
_entity_poly.type
_entity_poly.pdbx_seq_one_letter_code
_entity_poly.pdbx_strand_id
1 'polypeptide(L)'
;NGRYLVKLEGSITSELIQKISESAQPVEVILGNGDEGDANDARFCIINSAVKEAILEHASRNKIRPTIVRLPEPASKNLSSISRYPTLGLDTTLPQHRPSNEDVDFLPTQDQYPVWYFFYGTLADPAVLSRHLGLASEPILWPATVRGGVLKTWAGKYRALVDGAESSVIDGSAYEVQSKAQEDALRAYETSKYEVVRCMIEVGCRRIPGCTFRFVG
;
A
#
# COMPACT_ATOMS: atom_id res chain seq x y z
N ASN A 1 1.77 9.82 13.78
CA ASN A 1 0.99 8.72 14.38
C ASN A 1 1.43 7.38 13.80
N GLY A 2 2.28 6.63 14.50
CA GLY A 2 2.73 5.33 14.02
C GLY A 2 1.82 4.19 14.50
N ARG A 3 1.62 3.17 13.66
CA ARG A 3 1.01 1.90 14.06
C ARG A 3 2.11 0.87 14.32
N TYR A 4 1.91 0.03 15.32
CA TYR A 4 2.86 -1.01 15.71
C TYR A 4 2.13 -2.32 15.94
N LEU A 5 2.77 -3.43 15.56
CA LEU A 5 2.34 -4.77 15.90
C LEU A 5 3.13 -5.19 17.14
N VAL A 6 2.42 -5.55 18.21
CA VAL A 6 3.03 -6.09 19.44
C VAL A 6 2.63 -7.54 19.59
N LYS A 7 3.61 -8.40 19.90
CA LYS A 7 3.36 -9.81 20.24
C LYS A 7 2.87 -9.92 21.68
N LEU A 8 1.80 -10.66 21.89
CA LEU A 8 1.27 -10.99 23.21
C LEU A 8 2.07 -12.16 23.78
N GLU A 9 3.04 -11.86 24.64
CA GLU A 9 3.91 -12.85 25.25
C GLU A 9 4.32 -12.46 26.67
N GLY A 10 4.48 -13.46 27.54
CA GLY A 10 4.80 -13.24 28.95
C GLY A 10 3.78 -12.34 29.64
N SER A 11 4.22 -11.22 30.20
CA SER A 11 3.36 -10.27 30.91
C SER A 11 2.67 -9.25 29.99
N ILE A 12 2.88 -9.32 28.67
CA ILE A 12 2.24 -8.44 27.70
C ILE A 12 0.98 -9.13 27.19
N THR A 13 -0.13 -8.92 27.89
CA THR A 13 -1.42 -9.54 27.56
C THR A 13 -2.38 -8.54 26.93
N SER A 14 -3.45 -9.03 26.30
CA SER A 14 -4.54 -8.21 25.77
C SER A 14 -5.14 -7.29 26.84
N GLU A 15 -5.24 -7.76 28.08
CA GLU A 15 -5.81 -7.00 29.21
C GLU A 15 -4.89 -5.86 29.62
N LEU A 16 -3.56 -6.09 29.61
CA LEU A 16 -2.59 -5.03 29.87
C LEU A 16 -2.71 -3.93 28.81
N ILE A 17 -2.76 -4.31 27.53
CA ILE A 17 -2.89 -3.35 26.42
C ILE A 17 -4.22 -2.60 26.54
N GLN A 18 -5.32 -3.31 26.83
CA GLN A 18 -6.62 -2.67 27.01
C GLN A 18 -6.57 -1.63 28.14
N LYS A 19 -5.99 -1.99 29.29
CA LYS A 19 -5.81 -1.09 30.43
C LYS A 19 -4.97 0.15 30.08
N ILE A 20 -3.85 -0.04 29.36
CA ILE A 20 -2.96 1.04 28.94
C ILE A 20 -3.62 1.94 27.89
N SER A 21 -4.42 1.36 27.00
CA SER A 21 -5.10 2.08 25.93
C SER A 21 -6.32 2.87 26.39
N GLU A 22 -6.74 2.69 27.65
CA GLU A 22 -8.00 3.22 28.20
C GLU A 22 -9.22 2.90 27.31
N SER A 23 -9.14 1.80 26.54
CA SER A 23 -10.17 1.43 25.58
C SER A 23 -11.35 0.78 26.30
N ALA A 24 -12.54 1.35 26.10
CA ALA A 24 -13.79 0.77 26.57
C ALA A 24 -14.12 -0.57 25.86
N GLN A 25 -13.58 -0.79 24.66
CA GLN A 25 -13.75 -2.03 23.91
C GLN A 25 -12.54 -2.96 24.06
N PRO A 26 -12.75 -4.29 24.06
CA PRO A 26 -11.66 -5.26 24.01
C PRO A 26 -10.74 -4.99 22.82
N VAL A 27 -9.43 -5.06 23.06
CA VAL A 27 -8.43 -4.91 22.00
C VAL A 27 -8.52 -6.12 21.08
N GLU A 28 -8.55 -5.86 19.77
CA GLU A 28 -8.56 -6.92 18.76
C GLU A 28 -7.27 -7.73 18.82
N VAL A 29 -7.40 -9.06 18.92
CA VAL A 29 -6.29 -10.00 18.95
C VAL A 29 -6.20 -10.70 17.61
N ILE A 30 -5.05 -10.56 16.95
CA ILE A 30 -4.73 -11.19 15.68
C ILE A 30 -3.99 -12.50 15.98
N LEU A 31 -4.47 -13.59 15.41
CA LEU A 31 -3.80 -14.89 15.45
C LEU A 31 -2.78 -14.97 14.31
N GLY A 32 -1.55 -15.31 14.64
CA GLY A 32 -0.48 -15.58 13.69
C GLY A 32 -0.36 -17.07 13.43
N ASN A 33 -0.31 -17.43 12.15
CA ASN A 33 -0.03 -18.80 11.73
C ASN A 33 1.49 -18.96 11.62
N GLY A 34 2.07 -19.86 12.41
CA GLY A 34 3.49 -20.23 12.29
C GLY A 34 3.70 -21.24 11.17
N ASP A 35 4.78 -21.08 10.40
CA ASP A 35 5.27 -22.14 9.52
C ASP A 35 6.09 -23.13 10.38
N GLU A 36 5.69 -24.40 10.31
CA GLU A 36 6.31 -25.59 10.90
C GLU A 36 6.26 -25.76 12.44
N GLY A 37 5.40 -26.70 12.87
CA GLY A 37 5.67 -27.60 13.99
C GLY A 37 5.40 -27.10 15.41
N ASP A 38 5.51 -25.81 15.69
CA ASP A 38 5.10 -25.25 16.98
C ASP A 38 3.66 -24.73 16.88
N ALA A 39 2.72 -25.54 17.39
CA ALA A 39 1.33 -25.18 17.61
C ALA A 39 1.16 -24.14 18.74
N ASN A 40 1.93 -23.04 18.67
CA ASN A 40 1.81 -21.92 19.58
C ASN A 40 1.19 -20.77 18.78
N ASP A 41 -0.13 -20.64 18.89
CA ASP A 41 -0.92 -19.55 18.30
C ASP A 41 -0.33 -18.20 18.74
N ALA A 42 0.59 -17.68 17.93
CA ALA A 42 1.24 -16.42 18.23
C ALA A 42 0.19 -15.34 18.15
N ARG A 43 -0.10 -14.68 19.28
CA ARG A 43 -1.12 -13.64 19.36
C ARG A 43 -0.49 -12.28 19.23
N PHE A 44 -1.15 -11.38 18.51
CA PHE A 44 -0.67 -10.02 18.27
C PHE A 44 -1.78 -8.99 18.46
N CYS A 45 -1.41 -7.75 18.76
CA CYS A 45 -2.31 -6.61 18.75
C CYS A 45 -1.70 -5.46 17.95
N ILE A 46 -2.54 -4.66 17.31
CA ILE A 46 -2.13 -3.40 16.68
C ILE A 46 -2.32 -2.27 17.69
N ILE A 47 -1.26 -1.51 17.93
CA ILE A 47 -1.23 -0.41 18.90
C ILE A 47 -0.75 0.89 18.25
N ASN A 48 -1.12 2.02 18.85
CA ASN A 48 -0.64 3.35 18.44
C ASN A 48 0.68 3.72 19.17
N SER A 49 1.25 4.88 18.82
CA SER A 49 2.47 5.39 19.45
C SER A 49 2.37 5.57 20.98
N ALA A 50 1.25 6.08 21.49
CA ALA A 50 1.08 6.33 22.93
C ALA A 50 1.08 5.03 23.74
N VAL A 51 0.33 4.03 23.27
CA VAL A 51 0.27 2.70 23.90
C VAL A 51 1.62 2.00 23.84
N LYS A 52 2.35 2.13 22.72
CA LYS A 52 3.73 1.61 22.62
C LYS A 52 4.64 2.21 23.70
N GLU A 53 4.62 3.52 23.89
CA GLU A 53 5.48 4.19 24.88
C GLU A 53 5.17 3.70 26.29
N ALA A 54 3.89 3.57 26.64
CA ALA A 54 3.47 3.04 27.93
C ALA A 54 3.84 1.55 28.12
N ILE A 55 3.77 0.73 27.07
CA ILE A 55 4.26 -0.67 27.13
C ILE A 55 5.77 -0.70 27.35
N LEU A 56 6.55 0.16 26.69
CA LEU A 56 8.01 0.22 26.87
C LEU A 56 8.37 0.67 28.29
N GLU A 57 7.63 1.63 28.86
CA GLU A 57 7.80 2.08 30.24
C GLU A 57 7.48 0.94 31.24
N HIS A 58 6.37 0.23 31.04
CA HIS A 58 6.00 -0.94 31.83
C HIS A 58 7.05 -2.07 31.72
N ALA A 59 7.54 -2.32 30.51
CA ALA A 59 8.52 -3.36 30.26
C ALA A 59 9.88 -3.02 30.91
N SER A 60 10.29 -1.74 30.90
CA SER A 60 11.49 -1.26 31.57
C SER A 60 11.45 -1.53 33.08
N ARG A 61 10.33 -1.22 33.74
CA ARG A 61 10.13 -1.48 35.19
C ARG A 61 10.22 -2.96 35.54
N ASN A 62 9.72 -3.83 34.66
CA ASN A 62 9.63 -5.26 34.89
C ASN A 62 10.76 -6.08 34.23
N LYS A 63 11.76 -5.40 33.64
CA LYS A 63 12.88 -6.02 32.91
C LYS A 63 12.42 -6.97 31.79
N ILE A 64 11.31 -6.66 31.13
CA ILE A 64 10.76 -7.41 29.99
C ILE A 64 11.28 -6.80 28.70
N ARG A 65 11.52 -7.63 27.68
CA ARG A 65 11.86 -7.18 26.33
C ARG A 65 10.68 -7.45 25.39
N PRO A 66 9.82 -6.45 25.12
CA PRO A 66 8.65 -6.62 24.29
C PRO A 66 9.03 -6.78 22.81
N THR A 67 8.39 -7.70 22.09
CA THR A 67 8.49 -7.77 20.64
C THR A 67 7.51 -6.80 19.99
N ILE A 68 8.00 -5.64 19.56
CA ILE A 68 7.21 -4.58 18.91
C ILE A 68 7.81 -4.24 17.54
N VAL A 69 7.01 -4.37 16.50
CA VAL A 69 7.42 -4.04 15.12
C VAL A 69 6.59 -2.87 14.61
N ARG A 70 7.24 -1.87 13.98
CA ARG A 70 6.51 -0.78 13.34
C ARG A 70 5.82 -1.32 12.09
N LEU A 71 4.51 -1.13 12.01
CA LEU A 71 3.77 -1.42 10.79
C LEU A 71 3.99 -0.28 9.81
N PRO A 72 4.41 -0.56 8.57
CA PRO A 72 4.45 0.47 7.54
C PRO A 72 3.05 1.04 7.31
N GLU A 73 2.99 2.33 7.02
CA GLU A 73 1.76 2.94 6.53
C GLU A 73 1.52 2.47 5.08
N PRO A 74 0.27 2.25 4.67
CA PRO A 74 -0.02 1.94 3.27
C PRO A 74 0.39 3.09 2.34
N ALA A 75 0.62 2.79 1.07
CA ALA A 75 0.81 3.81 0.03
C ALA A 75 -0.35 4.80 0.05
N SER A 76 -0.06 6.10 -0.03
CA SER A 76 -1.11 7.12 -0.06
C SER A 76 -1.89 7.06 -1.38
N LYS A 77 -3.17 7.40 -1.36
CA LYS A 77 -3.99 7.59 -2.57
C LYS A 77 -4.79 8.86 -2.36
N ASN A 78 -4.42 9.94 -3.05
CA ASN A 78 -5.01 11.27 -2.86
C ASN A 78 -5.42 11.86 -4.22
N LEU A 79 -6.23 11.12 -4.98
CA LEU A 79 -6.67 11.52 -6.30
C LEU A 79 -7.63 12.70 -6.20
N SER A 80 -7.23 13.85 -6.73
CA SER A 80 -8.04 15.06 -6.73
C SER A 80 -9.26 14.89 -7.64
N SER A 81 -10.43 15.31 -7.17
CA SER A 81 -11.67 15.37 -7.99
C SER A 81 -11.72 16.60 -8.90
N ILE A 82 -10.90 17.62 -8.62
CA ILE A 82 -10.92 18.90 -9.32
C ILE A 82 -9.65 19.15 -10.13
N SER A 83 -8.71 18.21 -10.16
CA SER A 83 -7.48 18.35 -10.94
C SER A 83 -6.88 17.01 -11.33
N ARG A 84 -5.89 17.05 -12.22
CA ARG A 84 -5.09 15.89 -12.63
C ARG A 84 -4.18 15.34 -11.51
N TYR A 85 -4.11 15.99 -10.35
CA TYR A 85 -3.22 15.55 -9.27
C TYR A 85 -3.69 14.23 -8.63
N PRO A 86 -2.78 13.30 -8.29
CA PRO A 86 -1.47 13.09 -8.90
C PRO A 86 -1.58 12.26 -10.20
N THR A 87 -0.76 12.57 -11.20
CA THR A 87 -0.64 11.81 -12.46
C THR A 87 0.84 11.55 -12.74
N LEU A 88 1.18 10.31 -13.10
CA LEU A 88 2.54 9.92 -13.47
C LEU A 88 3.09 10.80 -14.60
N GLY A 89 4.31 11.33 -14.41
CA GLY A 89 5.00 12.14 -15.41
C GLY A 89 4.45 13.54 -15.62
N LEU A 90 3.46 13.96 -14.82
CA LEU A 90 2.80 15.25 -14.97
C LEU A 90 2.95 16.10 -13.69
N ASP A 91 3.68 17.21 -13.81
CA ASP A 91 3.76 18.20 -12.73
C ASP A 91 2.51 19.09 -12.71
N THR A 92 1.49 18.66 -11.97
CA THR A 92 0.21 19.36 -11.87
C THR A 92 0.27 20.66 -11.08
N THR A 93 1.43 21.03 -10.54
CA THR A 93 1.62 22.35 -9.89
C THR A 93 1.83 23.46 -10.92
N LEU A 94 2.19 23.11 -12.16
CA LEU A 94 2.46 24.08 -13.21
C LEU A 94 1.17 24.61 -13.87
N PRO A 95 1.07 25.93 -14.17
CA PRO A 95 -0.16 26.54 -14.69
C PRO A 95 -0.70 25.91 -15.98
N GLN A 96 0.17 25.42 -16.87
CA GLN A 96 -0.25 24.79 -18.14
C GLN A 96 -0.99 23.46 -17.95
N HIS A 97 -0.88 22.84 -16.78
CA HIS A 97 -1.60 21.60 -16.46
C HIS A 97 -2.88 21.85 -15.65
N ARG A 98 -3.23 23.13 -15.45
CA ARG A 98 -4.47 23.51 -14.78
C ARG A 98 -5.65 22.98 -15.59
N PRO A 99 -6.65 22.39 -14.92
CA PRO A 99 -7.92 22.03 -15.52
C PRO A 99 -8.51 23.18 -16.34
N SER A 100 -8.94 22.85 -17.55
CA SER A 100 -9.82 23.70 -18.34
C SER A 100 -11.28 23.39 -18.01
N ASN A 101 -12.22 24.26 -18.37
CA ASN A 101 -13.66 24.00 -18.17
C ASN A 101 -14.17 22.79 -18.98
N GLU A 102 -13.38 22.29 -19.92
CA GLU A 102 -13.68 21.10 -20.74
C GLU A 102 -13.22 19.79 -20.08
N ASP A 103 -12.45 19.87 -18.99
CA ASP A 103 -12.00 18.71 -18.24
C ASP A 103 -13.12 18.25 -17.29
N VAL A 104 -14.00 17.38 -17.80
CA VAL A 104 -15.24 17.03 -17.10
C VAL A 104 -15.04 15.93 -16.06
N ASP A 105 -14.09 15.00 -16.26
CA ASP A 105 -13.84 13.88 -15.34
C ASP A 105 -12.35 13.49 -15.24
N PHE A 106 -11.77 13.57 -14.04
CA PHE A 106 -10.42 13.06 -13.76
C PHE A 106 -10.48 11.59 -13.32
N LEU A 107 -10.33 10.69 -14.29
CA LEU A 107 -10.43 9.25 -14.06
C LEU A 107 -9.06 8.58 -13.83
N PRO A 108 -9.00 7.51 -13.01
CA PRO A 108 -10.06 7.06 -12.10
C PRO A 108 -10.29 8.05 -10.94
N THR A 109 -11.47 8.02 -10.34
CA THR A 109 -11.76 8.80 -9.12
C THR A 109 -11.20 8.11 -7.87
N GLN A 110 -11.19 8.82 -6.73
CA GLN A 110 -10.61 8.35 -5.47
C GLN A 110 -11.12 6.97 -5.03
N ASP A 111 -12.42 6.72 -5.16
CA ASP A 111 -13.08 5.48 -4.70
C ASP A 111 -13.83 4.76 -5.84
N GLN A 112 -13.33 4.90 -7.08
CA GLN A 112 -13.88 4.18 -8.23
C GLN A 112 -13.42 2.72 -8.25
N TYR A 113 -14.38 1.80 -8.39
CA TYR A 113 -14.14 0.38 -8.62
C TYR A 113 -15.18 -0.16 -9.62
N PRO A 114 -14.80 -1.11 -10.50
CA PRO A 114 -13.44 -1.62 -10.69
C PRO A 114 -12.48 -0.55 -11.25
N VAL A 115 -11.18 -0.74 -11.01
CA VAL A 115 -10.12 0.18 -11.47
C VAL A 115 -8.91 -0.58 -11.97
N TRP A 116 -8.37 -0.13 -13.10
CA TRP A 116 -7.18 -0.74 -13.70
C TRP A 116 -5.92 -0.26 -12.97
N TYR A 117 -5.06 -1.21 -12.62
CA TYR A 117 -3.75 -0.97 -12.04
C TYR A 117 -2.67 -1.49 -12.96
N PHE A 118 -1.60 -0.71 -13.12
CA PHE A 118 -0.37 -1.11 -13.79
C PHE A 118 0.71 -1.49 -12.79
N PHE A 119 1.42 -2.59 -13.06
CA PHE A 119 2.51 -3.13 -12.25
C PHE A 119 3.77 -3.37 -13.09
N TYR A 120 4.95 -3.08 -12.55
CA TYR A 120 6.25 -3.18 -13.23
C TYR A 120 7.32 -3.92 -12.40
N GLY A 121 6.90 -4.65 -11.36
CA GLY A 121 7.77 -5.30 -10.38
C GLY A 121 7.19 -6.63 -9.91
N THR A 122 7.32 -6.94 -8.62
CA THR A 122 6.85 -8.21 -8.04
C THR A 122 5.33 -8.40 -8.18
N LEU A 123 4.54 -7.33 -8.16
CA LEU A 123 3.09 -7.39 -8.39
C LEU A 123 2.72 -7.74 -9.85
N ALA A 124 3.68 -7.75 -10.77
CA ALA A 124 3.48 -8.25 -12.14
C ALA A 124 3.60 -9.79 -12.23
N ASP A 125 3.78 -10.48 -11.10
CA ASP A 125 3.72 -11.93 -11.00
C ASP A 125 2.32 -12.37 -10.50
N PRO A 126 1.57 -13.18 -11.27
CA PRO A 126 0.23 -13.64 -10.89
C PRO A 126 0.18 -14.35 -9.54
N ALA A 127 1.18 -15.16 -9.19
CA ALA A 127 1.22 -15.89 -7.92
C ALA A 127 1.41 -14.94 -6.74
N VAL A 128 2.28 -13.93 -6.89
CA VAL A 128 2.47 -12.88 -5.90
C VAL A 128 1.18 -12.08 -5.72
N LEU A 129 0.56 -11.66 -6.82
CA LEU A 129 -0.68 -10.89 -6.78
C LEU A 129 -1.83 -11.67 -6.15
N SER A 130 -2.02 -12.93 -6.55
CA SER A 130 -3.04 -13.83 -5.99
C SER A 130 -2.92 -13.97 -4.48
N ARG A 131 -1.69 -14.17 -3.99
CA ARG A 131 -1.41 -14.31 -2.55
C ARG A 131 -1.75 -13.04 -1.79
N HIS A 132 -1.37 -11.86 -2.29
CA HIS A 132 -1.63 -10.60 -1.60
C HIS A 132 -3.10 -10.18 -1.66
N LEU A 133 -3.82 -10.54 -2.71
CA LEU A 133 -5.24 -10.26 -2.86
C LEU A 133 -6.16 -11.34 -2.26
N GLY A 134 -5.60 -12.46 -1.79
CA GLY A 134 -6.37 -13.58 -1.26
C GLY A 134 -7.27 -14.24 -2.30
N LEU A 135 -6.85 -14.29 -3.57
CA LEU A 135 -7.64 -14.88 -4.65
C LEU A 135 -7.57 -16.41 -4.60
N ALA A 136 -8.67 -17.07 -4.96
CA ALA A 136 -8.77 -18.53 -5.03
C ALA A 136 -7.95 -19.13 -6.19
N SER A 137 -7.65 -18.32 -7.21
CA SER A 137 -6.90 -18.71 -8.40
C SER A 137 -6.02 -17.56 -8.87
N GLU A 138 -4.95 -17.89 -9.60
CA GLU A 138 -4.08 -16.88 -10.19
C GLU A 138 -4.87 -15.95 -11.15
N PRO A 139 -4.73 -14.63 -11.01
CA PRO A 139 -5.39 -13.66 -11.87
C PRO A 139 -4.72 -13.60 -13.25
N ILE A 140 -5.50 -13.26 -14.27
CA ILE A 140 -4.95 -12.96 -15.60
C ILE A 140 -4.36 -11.55 -15.57
N LEU A 141 -3.05 -11.47 -15.81
CA LEU A 141 -2.32 -10.23 -16.01
C LEU A 141 -2.20 -9.92 -17.50
N TRP A 142 -2.58 -8.71 -17.89
CA TRP A 142 -2.53 -8.27 -19.28
C TRP A 142 -1.22 -7.54 -19.56
N PRO A 143 -0.40 -7.96 -20.54
CA PRO A 143 0.76 -7.18 -20.95
C PRO A 143 0.37 -5.75 -21.29
N ALA A 144 1.04 -4.79 -20.66
CA ALA A 144 0.68 -3.39 -20.73
C ALA A 144 1.90 -2.48 -20.72
N THR A 145 1.70 -1.23 -21.15
CA THR A 145 2.70 -0.17 -21.02
C THR A 145 2.10 1.10 -20.43
N VAL A 146 2.96 1.93 -19.83
CA VAL A 146 2.61 3.28 -19.37
C VAL A 146 3.66 4.29 -19.84
N ARG A 147 3.23 5.55 -20.00
CA ARG A 147 4.08 6.69 -20.39
C ARG A 147 4.33 7.64 -19.23
N GLY A 148 5.37 8.48 -19.33
CA GLY A 148 5.66 9.50 -18.32
C GLY A 148 6.40 8.97 -17.09
N GLY A 149 6.82 7.71 -17.11
CA GLY A 149 7.54 7.07 -16.01
C GLY A 149 8.92 6.60 -16.41
N VAL A 150 9.84 6.53 -15.45
CA VAL A 150 11.13 5.83 -15.62
C VAL A 150 11.42 4.95 -14.40
N LEU A 151 12.01 3.78 -14.66
CA LEU A 151 12.46 2.87 -13.61
C LEU A 151 13.89 3.23 -13.18
N LYS A 152 14.05 3.61 -11.92
CA LYS A 152 15.36 3.86 -11.30
C LYS A 152 15.74 2.76 -10.33
N THR A 153 17.03 2.49 -10.21
CA THR A 153 17.57 1.57 -9.21
C THR A 153 17.73 2.29 -7.87
N TRP A 154 16.98 1.86 -6.87
CA TRP A 154 17.06 2.32 -5.49
C TRP A 154 17.85 1.30 -4.63
N ALA A 155 18.73 1.82 -3.77
CA ALA A 155 19.60 1.04 -2.88
C ALA A 155 20.35 -0.13 -3.57
N GLY A 156 20.73 0.07 -4.83
CA GLY A 156 21.54 -0.88 -5.63
C GLY A 156 20.81 -2.14 -6.12
N LYS A 157 19.55 -2.38 -5.72
CA LYS A 157 18.83 -3.62 -6.07
C LYS A 157 17.34 -3.49 -6.35
N TYR A 158 16.68 -2.42 -5.90
CA TYR A 158 15.23 -2.28 -6.05
C TYR A 158 14.90 -1.40 -7.25
N ARG A 159 13.95 -1.81 -8.08
CA ARG A 159 13.43 -0.96 -9.16
C ARG A 159 12.27 -0.14 -8.63
N ALA A 160 12.35 1.17 -8.79
CA ALA A 160 11.34 2.13 -8.35
C ALA A 160 10.87 2.96 -9.54
N LEU A 161 9.56 3.07 -9.73
CA LEU A 161 8.96 3.98 -10.70
C LEU A 161 8.96 5.39 -10.16
N VAL A 162 9.57 6.30 -10.90
CA VAL A 162 9.52 7.73 -10.66
C VAL A 162 9.03 8.45 -11.92
N ASP A 163 8.70 9.73 -11.80
CA ASP A 163 8.35 10.55 -12.96
C ASP A 163 9.52 10.60 -13.95
N GLY A 164 9.17 10.45 -15.23
CA GLY A 164 10.07 10.53 -16.37
C GLY A 164 9.55 11.51 -17.41
N ALA A 165 10.26 11.60 -18.55
CA ALA A 165 9.77 12.34 -19.70
C ALA A 165 8.50 11.69 -20.27
N GLU A 166 7.64 12.49 -20.92
CA GLU A 166 6.42 12.01 -21.58
C GLU A 166 6.68 10.91 -22.62
N SER A 167 7.85 10.97 -23.27
CA SER A 167 8.29 9.96 -24.24
C SER A 167 8.78 8.65 -23.61
N SER A 168 9.05 8.63 -22.30
CA SER A 168 9.49 7.44 -21.60
C SER A 168 8.35 6.43 -21.49
N VAL A 169 8.61 5.20 -21.92
CA VAL A 169 7.67 4.08 -21.88
C VAL A 169 8.21 3.00 -20.94
N ILE A 170 7.33 2.40 -20.15
CA ILE A 170 7.65 1.26 -19.28
C ILE A 170 6.73 0.10 -19.61
N ASP A 171 7.32 -1.07 -19.81
CA ASP A 171 6.61 -2.34 -19.92
C ASP A 171 6.26 -2.92 -18.55
N GLY A 172 5.10 -3.55 -18.48
CA GLY A 172 4.62 -4.21 -17.28
C GLY A 172 3.36 -4.99 -17.54
N SER A 173 2.50 -5.05 -16.53
CA SER A 173 1.24 -5.79 -16.58
C SER A 173 0.11 -4.98 -15.96
N ALA A 174 -1.08 -5.14 -16.51
CA ALA A 174 -2.29 -4.51 -16.03
C ALA A 174 -3.25 -5.55 -15.44
N TYR A 175 -3.90 -5.17 -14.35
CA TYR A 175 -4.94 -5.95 -13.68
C TYR A 175 -6.09 -5.04 -13.27
N GLU A 176 -7.32 -5.55 -13.37
CA GLU A 176 -8.51 -4.82 -12.95
C GLU A 176 -8.85 -5.16 -11.49
N VAL A 177 -8.51 -4.23 -10.59
CA VAL A 177 -8.79 -4.32 -9.16
C VAL A 177 -10.28 -4.12 -8.93
N GLN A 178 -10.92 -5.11 -8.31
CA GLN A 178 -12.37 -5.22 -8.24
C GLN A 178 -12.99 -4.47 -7.06
N SER A 179 -12.22 -4.21 -6.01
CA SER A 179 -12.75 -3.64 -4.77
C SER A 179 -11.72 -2.83 -3.99
N LYS A 180 -12.24 -1.99 -3.10
CA LYS A 180 -11.43 -1.24 -2.14
C LYS A 180 -10.54 -2.13 -1.26
N ALA A 181 -11.05 -3.28 -0.83
CA ALA A 181 -10.28 -4.21 0.00
C ALA A 181 -9.05 -4.76 -0.75
N GLN A 182 -9.19 -5.06 -2.04
CA GLN A 182 -8.05 -5.47 -2.88
C GLN A 182 -7.05 -4.32 -3.03
N GLU A 183 -7.51 -3.10 -3.30
CA GLU A 183 -6.64 -1.94 -3.41
C GLU A 183 -5.89 -1.65 -2.10
N ASP A 184 -6.58 -1.70 -0.96
CA ASP A 184 -5.98 -1.47 0.36
C ASP A 184 -4.90 -2.53 0.67
N ALA A 185 -5.08 -3.79 0.24
CA ALA A 185 -4.06 -4.83 0.33
C ALA A 185 -2.81 -4.51 -0.52
N LEU A 186 -3.00 -4.04 -1.76
CA LEU A 186 -1.89 -3.61 -2.64
C LEU A 186 -1.15 -2.42 -2.04
N ARG A 187 -1.88 -1.41 -1.54
CA ARG A 187 -1.30 -0.24 -0.88
C ARG A 187 -0.51 -0.62 0.37
N ALA A 188 -0.99 -1.59 1.14
CA ALA A 188 -0.28 -2.11 2.31
C ALA A 188 1.03 -2.81 1.93
N TYR A 189 1.05 -3.54 0.81
CA TYR A 189 2.24 -4.20 0.30
C TYR A 189 3.32 -3.21 -0.16
N GLU A 190 2.94 -2.20 -0.94
CA GLU A 190 3.90 -1.20 -1.46
C GLU A 190 4.42 -0.27 -0.36
N THR A 191 3.59 0.02 0.65
CA THR A 191 3.89 0.89 1.80
C THR A 191 4.00 2.38 1.45
N SER A 192 4.18 3.22 2.46
CA SER A 192 4.35 4.67 2.38
C SER A 192 5.59 5.14 1.61
N LYS A 193 6.40 4.21 1.09
CA LYS A 193 7.45 4.52 0.12
C LYS A 193 6.89 4.86 -1.26
N TYR A 194 5.62 4.53 -1.50
CA TYR A 194 4.93 4.81 -2.73
C TYR A 194 3.64 5.57 -2.48
N GLU A 195 3.15 6.19 -3.54
CA GLU A 195 1.82 6.75 -3.64
C GLU A 195 1.12 6.19 -4.89
N VAL A 196 -0.20 6.15 -4.85
CA VAL A 196 -1.05 5.82 -5.98
C VAL A 196 -1.24 7.08 -6.81
N VAL A 197 -0.88 7.00 -8.09
CA VAL A 197 -1.07 8.08 -9.07
C VAL A 197 -1.90 7.62 -10.25
N ARG A 198 -2.58 8.54 -10.92
CA ARG A 198 -3.24 8.27 -12.21
C ARG A 198 -2.19 8.04 -13.29
N CYS A 199 -2.52 7.19 -14.25
CA CYS A 199 -1.74 6.98 -15.46
C CYS A 199 -2.64 6.53 -16.61
N MET A 200 -2.12 6.62 -17.83
CA MET A 200 -2.77 6.03 -19.00
C MET A 200 -2.08 4.69 -19.30
N ILE A 201 -2.84 3.61 -19.18
CA ILE A 201 -2.37 2.24 -19.40
C ILE A 201 -2.69 1.86 -20.84
N GLU A 202 -1.69 1.41 -21.60
CA GLU A 202 -1.86 0.91 -22.95
C GLU A 202 -1.86 -0.64 -22.91
N VAL A 203 -2.99 -1.27 -23.26
CA VAL A 203 -3.14 -2.73 -23.36
C VAL A 203 -3.50 -3.07 -24.80
N GLY A 204 -2.53 -3.58 -25.56
CA GLY A 204 -2.67 -3.75 -27.00
C GLY A 204 -2.94 -2.40 -27.69
N CYS A 205 -4.07 -2.27 -28.39
CA CYS A 205 -4.49 -1.01 -29.02
C CYS A 205 -5.38 -0.12 -28.14
N ARG A 206 -5.68 -0.55 -26.91
CA ARG A 206 -6.60 0.17 -26.01
C ARG A 206 -5.83 1.05 -25.04
N ARG A 207 -6.33 2.27 -24.82
CA ARG A 207 -5.87 3.18 -23.77
C ARG A 207 -6.91 3.23 -22.66
N ILE A 208 -6.47 2.95 -21.45
CA ILE A 208 -7.35 2.79 -20.29
C ILE A 208 -6.85 3.70 -19.17
N PRO A 209 -7.67 4.62 -18.63
CA PRO A 209 -7.31 5.37 -17.44
C PRO A 209 -7.21 4.41 -16.25
N GLY A 210 -6.11 4.50 -15.52
CA GLY A 210 -5.85 3.63 -14.39
C GLY A 210 -4.91 4.24 -13.38
N CYS A 211 -4.40 3.39 -12.49
CA CYS A 211 -3.52 3.76 -11.41
C CYS A 211 -2.20 2.98 -11.47
N THR A 212 -1.18 3.52 -10.84
CA THR A 212 0.10 2.84 -10.59
C THR A 212 0.72 3.34 -9.30
N PHE A 213 1.76 2.64 -8.81
CA PHE A 213 2.52 3.01 -7.63
C PHE A 213 3.80 3.76 -8.02
N ARG A 214 3.83 5.06 -7.72
CA ARG A 214 4.99 5.93 -7.90
C ARG A 214 5.76 6.04 -6.59
N PHE A 215 7.08 5.90 -6.66
CA PHE A 215 7.98 6.04 -5.52
C PHE A 215 8.10 7.52 -5.11
N VAL A 216 7.98 7.82 -3.81
CA VAL A 216 8.01 9.19 -3.27
C VAL A 216 9.34 9.57 -2.61
N GLY A 217 10.34 8.69 -2.66
CA GLY A 217 11.64 8.86 -1.97
C GLY A 217 12.78 9.39 -2.82
#